data_AF-A0A6C0DSF6-F1
#
_entry.id   AF-A0A6C0DSF6-F1
#
_cell.length_a   1.000
_cell.length_b   1.000
_cell.length_c   1.000
_cell.angle_alpha   90.00
_cell.angle_beta   90.00
_cell.angle_gamma   90.00
#
_symmetry.space_group_name_H-M   'P 1'
#
loop_
_entity.id
_entity.type
_entity.pdbx_description
1 polymer ?
#
loop_
_entity_poly.entity_id
_entity_poly.type
_entity_poly.pdbx_seq_one_letter_code
_entity_poly.pdbx_strand_id
1 'polypeptide(L)'
;MSRRFIFCFPRLCAAKVVEPPLPNAHSYCDLYESDDETVDGLDVKKLPPPPPKYDMENTISFIPPITEGFVIKVYDGDTITVASKLPYPNSPVYRFHVRLNGIDTPEIKGKTDDEKAAAHHAQKALENLILHKTVTLKNLKTEKYGRILADVYLKKVSLNKWMLDNNYAVKYEGGTKQSPYSWTEYIKTGHK
;
A
#
# COMPACT_ATOMS: atom_id res chain seq x y z
N MET A 1 -61.28 11.01 -15.59
CA MET A 1 -60.94 12.01 -14.54
C MET A 1 -59.80 11.45 -13.71
N SER A 2 -58.56 11.90 -13.96
CA SER A 2 -57.38 11.52 -13.15
C SER A 2 -56.83 12.79 -12.51
N ARG A 3 -56.93 12.90 -11.19
CA ARG A 3 -56.52 14.08 -10.43
C ARG A 3 -55.01 14.02 -10.21
N ARG A 4 -54.27 14.97 -10.80
CA ARG A 4 -52.88 15.25 -10.43
C ARG A 4 -52.85 15.83 -9.02
N PHE A 5 -52.23 15.10 -8.08
CA PHE A 5 -51.84 15.66 -6.79
C PHE A 5 -50.59 16.51 -6.99
N ILE A 6 -50.73 17.84 -6.84
CA ILE A 6 -49.62 18.78 -6.79
C ILE A 6 -49.11 18.75 -5.34
N PHE A 7 -47.96 18.14 -5.10
CA PHE A 7 -47.25 18.29 -3.84
C PHE A 7 -46.54 19.64 -3.84
N CYS A 8 -47.08 20.59 -3.07
CA CYS A 8 -46.42 21.85 -2.76
C CYS A 8 -45.43 21.58 -1.62
N PHE A 9 -44.14 21.48 -1.92
CA PHE A 9 -43.10 21.46 -0.89
C PHE A 9 -42.89 22.88 -0.35
N PRO A 10 -43.03 23.11 0.97
CA PRO A 10 -42.72 24.41 1.55
C PRO A 10 -41.22 24.66 1.40
N ARG A 11 -40.88 25.83 0.86
CA ARG A 11 -39.52 26.32 0.70
C ARG A 11 -38.96 26.61 2.11
N LEU A 12 -38.23 25.67 2.69
CA LEU A 12 -37.47 25.90 3.92
C LEU A 12 -36.43 27.01 3.65
N CYS A 13 -36.58 28.15 4.33
CA CYS A 13 -35.54 29.16 4.40
C CYS A 13 -34.28 28.54 5.01
N ALA A 14 -33.21 28.46 4.23
CA ALA A 14 -31.89 28.12 4.75
C ALA A 14 -31.42 29.26 5.67
N ALA A 15 -31.57 29.08 6.98
CA ALA A 15 -30.82 29.88 7.94
C ALA A 15 -29.33 29.60 7.68
N LYS A 16 -28.58 30.61 7.24
CA LYS A 16 -27.12 30.54 7.20
C LYS A 16 -26.68 30.36 8.65
N VAL A 17 -26.25 29.16 8.99
CA VAL A 17 -25.39 28.96 10.16
C VAL A 17 -24.12 29.73 9.84
N VAL A 18 -23.95 30.89 10.48
CA VAL A 18 -22.69 31.63 10.43
C VAL A 18 -21.76 30.87 11.35
N GLU A 19 -20.92 30.01 10.78
CA GLU A 19 -19.85 29.39 11.54
C GLU A 19 -18.90 30.51 12.02
N PRO A 20 -18.61 30.61 13.32
CA PRO A 20 -17.66 31.60 13.81
C PRO A 20 -16.30 31.37 13.11
N PRO A 21 -15.52 32.44 12.86
CA PRO A 21 -14.23 32.30 12.22
C PRO A 21 -13.37 31.32 13.03
N LEU A 22 -12.95 30.23 12.38
CA LEU A 22 -12.08 29.26 13.02
C LEU A 22 -10.82 29.98 13.49
N PRO A 23 -10.40 29.80 14.75
CA PRO A 23 -9.13 30.33 15.19
C PRO A 23 -8.00 29.75 14.32
N ASN A 24 -7.02 30.59 14.05
CA ASN A 24 -5.77 30.24 13.39
C ASN A 24 -5.16 28.99 14.04
N ALA A 25 -4.72 28.02 13.23
CA ALA A 25 -4.32 26.68 13.68
C ALA A 25 -3.29 26.65 14.83
N HIS A 26 -2.48 27.71 14.97
CA HIS A 26 -1.56 27.88 16.09
C HIS A 26 -2.30 27.99 17.44
N SER A 27 -3.42 28.69 17.49
CA SER A 27 -4.22 28.91 18.70
C SER A 27 -4.87 27.63 19.23
N TYR A 28 -5.19 26.65 18.37
CA TYR A 28 -5.88 25.44 18.82
C TYR A 28 -5.00 24.52 19.66
N CYS A 29 -3.68 24.48 19.39
CA CYS A 29 -2.74 23.72 20.22
C CYS A 29 -2.46 24.42 21.55
N ASP A 30 -2.29 25.75 21.52
CA ASP A 30 -2.00 26.56 22.70
C ASP A 30 -3.13 26.46 23.77
N LEU A 31 -4.38 26.24 23.34
CA LEU A 31 -5.55 26.04 24.22
C LEU A 31 -5.50 24.76 25.08
N TYR A 32 -4.75 23.74 24.68
CA TYR A 32 -4.61 22.49 25.45
C TYR A 32 -3.34 22.44 26.30
N GLU A 33 -2.45 23.43 26.15
CA GLU A 33 -1.19 23.55 26.90
C GLU A 33 -1.24 24.64 27.98
N SER A 34 -2.31 25.44 28.04
CA SER A 34 -2.53 26.46 29.07
C SER A 34 -3.20 25.89 30.32
N ASP A 35 -2.64 26.19 31.50
CA ASP A 35 -3.26 25.87 32.81
C ASP A 35 -4.42 26.84 33.18
N ASP A 36 -4.76 27.79 32.30
CA ASP A 36 -5.79 28.81 32.53
C ASP A 36 -7.21 28.26 32.30
N GLU A 37 -8.15 28.59 33.19
CA GLU A 37 -9.53 28.08 33.13
C GLU A 37 -10.37 28.68 31.98
N THR A 38 -9.96 29.83 31.45
CA THR A 38 -10.65 30.55 30.38
C THR A 38 -9.65 31.20 29.44
N VAL A 39 -9.74 30.87 28.15
CA VAL A 39 -8.98 31.54 27.08
C VAL A 39 -9.98 32.16 26.11
N ASP A 40 -9.87 33.47 25.85
CA ASP A 40 -10.75 34.23 24.94
C ASP A 40 -12.26 34.03 25.16
N GLY A 41 -12.69 33.87 26.42
CA GLY A 41 -14.10 33.70 26.79
C GLY A 41 -14.67 32.29 26.56
N LEU A 42 -13.83 31.33 26.18
CA LEU A 42 -14.18 29.91 26.10
C LEU A 42 -13.83 29.20 27.42
N ASP A 43 -14.78 28.40 27.93
CA ASP A 43 -14.63 27.59 29.14
C ASP A 43 -13.87 26.29 28.81
N VAL A 44 -12.59 26.25 29.18
CA VAL A 44 -11.66 25.17 28.81
C VAL A 44 -12.09 23.83 29.42
N LYS A 45 -12.81 23.84 30.56
CA LYS A 45 -13.32 22.64 31.23
C LYS A 45 -14.46 21.94 30.48
N LYS A 46 -15.06 22.61 29.48
CA LYS A 46 -16.11 22.04 28.60
C LYS A 46 -15.59 21.53 27.27
N LEU A 47 -14.29 21.66 27.00
CA LEU A 47 -13.70 21.14 25.77
C LEU A 47 -13.63 19.60 25.81
N PRO A 48 -13.74 18.93 24.65
CA PRO A 48 -13.42 17.51 24.56
C PRO A 48 -11.97 17.28 25.00
N PRO A 49 -11.64 16.12 25.58
CA PRO A 49 -10.26 15.81 25.94
C PRO A 49 -9.35 15.94 24.71
N PRO A 50 -8.09 16.40 24.89
CA PRO A 50 -7.16 16.52 23.79
C PRO A 50 -7.00 15.15 23.10
N PRO A 51 -6.76 15.14 21.77
CA PRO A 51 -6.49 13.91 21.08
C PRO A 51 -5.26 13.22 21.72
N PRO A 52 -5.29 11.89 21.86
CA PRO A 52 -4.14 11.15 22.37
C PRO A 52 -2.90 11.41 21.51
N LYS A 53 -1.75 11.59 22.17
CA LYS A 53 -0.46 11.81 21.52
C LYS A 53 0.16 10.47 21.12
N TYR A 54 0.38 10.26 19.82
CA TYR A 54 0.99 9.04 19.29
C TYR A 54 2.45 9.27 18.90
N ASP A 55 3.29 8.26 19.12
CA ASP A 55 4.70 8.21 18.77
C ASP A 55 5.07 6.81 18.21
N MET A 56 6.33 6.63 17.79
CA MET A 56 6.79 5.36 17.23
C MET A 56 6.87 4.23 18.27
N GLU A 57 6.91 4.55 19.56
CA GLU A 57 7.02 3.58 20.66
C GLU A 57 5.63 3.06 21.06
N ASN A 58 4.59 3.88 20.91
CA ASN A 58 3.21 3.56 21.25
C ASN A 58 2.34 3.14 20.06
N THR A 59 2.93 2.97 18.88
CA THR A 59 2.24 2.50 17.66
C THR A 59 2.84 1.20 17.11
N ILE A 60 2.00 0.42 16.40
CA ILE A 60 2.40 -0.82 15.73
C ILE A 60 2.23 -0.70 14.21
N SER A 61 3.16 -1.29 13.45
CA SER A 61 3.06 -1.33 11.99
C SER A 61 1.91 -2.23 11.56
N PHE A 62 1.07 -1.72 10.66
CA PHE A 62 -0.07 -2.48 10.14
C PHE A 62 0.38 -3.44 9.03
N ILE A 63 0.16 -4.74 9.25
CA ILE A 63 0.31 -5.78 8.22
C ILE A 63 -1.10 -6.27 7.89
N PRO A 64 -1.58 -6.13 6.65
CA PRO A 64 -2.93 -6.55 6.30
C PRO A 64 -3.01 -8.09 6.36
N PRO A 65 -4.02 -8.66 7.06
CA PRO A 65 -4.21 -10.10 7.20
C PRO A 65 -4.82 -10.70 5.92
N ILE A 66 -4.08 -10.67 4.81
CA ILE A 66 -4.47 -11.22 3.52
C ILE A 66 -3.72 -12.54 3.25
N THR A 67 -4.45 -13.57 2.83
CA THR A 67 -3.90 -14.91 2.53
C THR A 67 -3.84 -15.19 1.03
N GLU A 68 -4.69 -14.54 0.25
CA GLU A 68 -4.80 -14.71 -1.19
C GLU A 68 -5.07 -13.37 -1.86
N GLY A 69 -4.79 -13.28 -3.16
CA GLY A 69 -5.07 -12.07 -3.93
C GLY A 69 -5.07 -12.34 -5.42
N PHE A 70 -5.90 -11.60 -6.14
CA PHE A 70 -5.96 -11.65 -7.59
C PHE A 70 -4.94 -10.69 -8.20
N VAL A 71 -4.04 -11.18 -9.05
CA VAL A 71 -2.99 -10.34 -9.65
C VAL A 71 -3.58 -9.46 -10.74
N ILE A 72 -3.51 -8.14 -10.54
CA ILE A 72 -4.02 -7.14 -11.48
C ILE A 72 -2.92 -6.48 -12.32
N LYS A 73 -1.68 -6.49 -11.84
CA LYS A 73 -0.55 -5.88 -12.53
C LYS A 73 0.77 -6.45 -12.04
N VAL A 74 1.73 -6.62 -12.95
CA VAL A 74 3.14 -6.86 -12.62
C VAL A 74 3.90 -5.57 -12.89
N TYR A 75 4.52 -4.99 -11.87
CA TYR A 75 5.32 -3.77 -12.02
C TYR A 75 6.71 -4.12 -12.53
N ASP A 76 7.42 -4.97 -11.78
CA ASP A 76 8.81 -5.35 -12.04
C ASP A 76 8.94 -6.88 -11.85
N GLY A 77 10.14 -7.44 -12.04
CA GLY A 77 10.37 -8.88 -11.84
C GLY A 77 10.16 -9.36 -10.40
N ASP A 78 10.11 -8.47 -9.42
CA ASP A 78 9.89 -8.81 -8.01
C ASP A 78 8.69 -8.11 -7.38
N THR A 79 7.97 -7.26 -8.11
CA THR A 79 6.93 -6.40 -7.54
C THR A 79 5.62 -6.55 -8.32
N ILE A 80 4.57 -6.97 -7.61
CA ILE A 80 3.24 -7.25 -8.17
C ILE A 80 2.17 -6.46 -7.44
N THR A 81 1.05 -6.22 -8.11
CA THR A 81 -0.15 -5.66 -7.50
C THR A 81 -1.21 -6.73 -7.39
N VAL A 82 -1.67 -6.95 -6.17
CA VAL A 82 -2.75 -7.89 -5.87
C VAL A 82 -3.98 -7.15 -5.40
N ALA A 83 -5.14 -7.59 -5.87
CA ALA A 83 -6.43 -7.17 -5.39
C ALA A 83 -6.93 -8.20 -4.37
N SER A 84 -7.16 -7.78 -3.13
CA SER A 84 -7.70 -8.65 -2.07
C SER A 84 -8.68 -7.89 -1.19
N LYS A 85 -9.62 -8.64 -0.59
CA LYS A 85 -10.47 -8.14 0.48
C LYS A 85 -9.76 -8.33 1.83
N LEU A 86 -10.07 -7.46 2.78
CA LEU A 86 -9.70 -7.68 4.18
C LEU A 86 -10.74 -8.59 4.84
N PRO A 87 -10.39 -9.32 5.92
CA PRO A 87 -11.29 -10.24 6.63
C PRO A 87 -12.29 -9.49 7.52
N TYR A 88 -12.93 -8.45 6.98
CA TYR A 88 -13.97 -7.67 7.64
C TYR A 88 -15.27 -7.71 6.82
N PRO A 89 -16.44 -7.70 7.47
CA PRO A 89 -17.72 -7.66 6.77
C PRO A 89 -17.83 -6.39 5.91
N ASN A 90 -18.35 -6.52 4.70
CA ASN A 90 -18.50 -5.43 3.72
C ASN A 90 -17.19 -4.72 3.34
N SER A 91 -16.04 -5.38 3.53
CA SER A 91 -14.75 -4.85 3.10
C SER A 91 -14.71 -4.69 1.57
N PRO A 92 -14.36 -3.48 1.06
CA PRO A 92 -14.12 -3.31 -0.36
C PRO A 92 -12.86 -4.08 -0.79
N VAL A 93 -12.67 -4.22 -2.09
CA VAL A 93 -11.44 -4.82 -2.64
C VAL A 93 -10.34 -3.76 -2.64
N TYR A 94 -9.26 -4.02 -1.91
CA TYR A 94 -8.10 -3.15 -1.85
C TYR A 94 -7.00 -3.63 -2.78
N ARG A 95 -6.15 -2.69 -3.20
CA ARG A 95 -4.94 -2.98 -3.98
C ARG A 95 -3.74 -2.95 -3.06
N PHE A 96 -2.93 -4.00 -3.11
CA PHE A 96 -1.70 -4.11 -2.34
C PHE A 96 -0.50 -4.28 -3.28
N HIS A 97 0.57 -3.55 -3.00
CA HIS A 97 1.85 -3.71 -3.66
C HIS A 97 2.66 -4.74 -2.89
N VAL A 98 2.91 -5.88 -3.51
CA VAL A 98 3.63 -7.02 -2.92
C VAL A 98 4.97 -7.17 -3.61
N ARG A 99 6.06 -7.14 -2.83
CA ARG A 99 7.40 -7.49 -3.26
C ARG A 99 7.68 -8.95 -2.89
N LEU A 100 8.24 -9.70 -3.82
CA LEU A 100 8.66 -11.08 -3.61
C LEU A 100 9.85 -11.09 -2.64
N ASN A 101 9.67 -11.79 -1.53
CA ASN A 101 10.67 -11.91 -0.48
C ASN A 101 11.93 -12.68 -0.93
N GLY A 102 13.10 -12.26 -0.44
CA GLY A 102 14.34 -13.01 -0.61
C GLY A 102 14.98 -12.97 -2.01
N ILE A 103 14.43 -12.17 -2.91
CA ILE A 103 14.93 -12.03 -4.28
C ILE A 103 15.10 -10.56 -4.66
N ASP A 104 15.96 -10.32 -5.64
CA ASP A 104 16.19 -9.02 -6.26
C ASP A 104 16.28 -9.22 -7.79
N THR A 105 15.60 -8.35 -8.53
CA THR A 105 15.50 -8.42 -9.99
C THR A 105 16.16 -7.22 -10.67
N PRO A 106 16.48 -7.31 -11.97
CA PRO A 106 16.96 -6.16 -12.71
C PRO A 106 15.89 -5.05 -12.70
N GLU A 107 16.34 -3.80 -12.57
CA GLU A 107 15.44 -2.65 -12.46
C GLU A 107 15.01 -2.15 -13.84
N ILE A 108 13.70 -1.93 -14.06
CA ILE A 108 13.18 -1.40 -15.34
C ILE A 108 13.76 0.00 -15.64
N LYS A 109 14.07 0.76 -14.59
CA LYS A 109 14.71 2.08 -14.68
C LYS A 109 16.21 2.01 -14.40
N GLY A 110 16.83 0.86 -14.70
CA GLY A 110 18.26 0.62 -14.57
C GLY A 110 19.13 1.58 -15.37
N LYS A 111 20.43 1.62 -15.05
CA LYS A 111 21.38 2.56 -15.69
C LYS A 111 21.79 2.10 -17.09
N THR A 112 21.95 0.79 -17.29
CA THR A 112 22.41 0.20 -18.53
C THR A 112 21.25 -0.37 -19.34
N ASP A 113 21.38 -0.39 -20.66
CA ASP A 113 20.33 -0.96 -21.51
C ASP A 113 20.25 -2.50 -21.37
N ASP A 114 21.37 -3.13 -20.99
CA ASP A 114 21.43 -4.55 -20.62
C ASP A 114 20.50 -4.86 -19.44
N GLU A 115 20.57 -4.07 -18.36
CA GLU A 115 19.72 -4.24 -17.18
C GLU A 115 18.25 -4.03 -17.52
N LYS A 116 17.92 -3.00 -18.30
CA LYS A 116 16.53 -2.73 -18.71
C LYS A 116 15.96 -3.87 -19.57
N ALA A 117 16.73 -4.37 -20.53
CA ALA A 117 16.32 -5.48 -21.40
C ALA A 117 16.03 -6.75 -20.57
N ALA A 118 16.93 -7.07 -19.64
CA ALA A 118 16.74 -8.17 -18.70
C ALA A 118 15.54 -7.95 -17.76
N ALA A 119 15.32 -6.73 -17.26
CA ALA A 119 14.18 -6.36 -16.43
C ALA A 119 12.86 -6.62 -17.14
N HIS A 120 12.73 -6.17 -18.40
CA HIS A 120 11.55 -6.43 -19.21
C HIS A 120 11.33 -7.92 -19.49
N HIS A 121 12.42 -8.68 -19.69
CA HIS A 121 12.31 -10.12 -19.87
C HIS A 121 11.78 -10.82 -18.62
N ALA A 122 12.35 -10.52 -17.45
CA ALA A 122 11.91 -11.05 -16.15
C ALA A 122 10.46 -10.65 -15.83
N GLN A 123 10.11 -9.38 -16.03
CA GLN A 123 8.76 -8.85 -15.86
C GLN A 123 7.74 -9.62 -16.72
N LYS A 124 8.03 -9.77 -18.02
CA LYS A 124 7.13 -10.45 -18.97
C LYS A 124 7.00 -11.95 -18.66
N ALA A 125 8.08 -12.60 -18.23
CA ALA A 125 8.06 -13.99 -17.81
C ALA A 125 7.14 -14.19 -16.59
N LEU A 126 7.26 -13.31 -15.59
CA LEU A 126 6.39 -13.31 -14.42
C LEU A 126 4.93 -13.00 -14.81
N GLU A 127 4.70 -11.95 -15.60
CA GLU A 127 3.38 -11.55 -16.08
C GLU A 127 2.64 -12.68 -16.78
N ASN A 128 3.28 -13.36 -17.73
CA ASN A 128 2.71 -14.52 -18.43
C ASN A 128 2.31 -15.65 -17.47
N LEU A 129 3.04 -15.80 -16.37
CA LEU A 129 2.80 -16.85 -15.38
C LEU A 129 1.61 -16.53 -14.47
N ILE A 130 1.46 -15.28 -14.01
CA ILE A 130 0.56 -14.95 -12.87
C ILE A 130 -0.52 -13.90 -13.16
N LEU A 131 -0.43 -13.14 -14.26
CA LEU A 131 -1.40 -12.10 -14.55
C LEU A 131 -2.81 -12.68 -14.65
N HIS A 132 -3.78 -12.01 -14.03
CA HIS A 132 -5.17 -12.45 -13.95
C HIS A 132 -5.38 -13.82 -13.26
N LYS A 133 -4.47 -14.21 -12.38
CA LYS A 133 -4.60 -15.42 -11.56
C LYS A 133 -4.63 -15.07 -10.08
N THR A 134 -5.26 -15.94 -9.30
CA THR A 134 -5.20 -15.87 -7.83
C THR A 134 -3.92 -16.50 -7.33
N VAL A 135 -3.16 -15.75 -6.53
CA VAL A 135 -1.95 -16.21 -5.85
C VAL A 135 -2.19 -16.27 -4.35
N THR A 136 -1.48 -17.18 -3.68
CA THR A 136 -1.46 -17.30 -2.23
C THR A 136 -0.24 -16.55 -1.69
N LEU A 137 -0.47 -15.74 -0.65
CA LEU A 137 0.57 -14.97 0.03
C LEU A 137 0.88 -15.63 1.38
N LYS A 138 2.16 -15.81 1.67
CA LYS A 138 2.65 -16.34 2.95
C LYS A 138 3.75 -15.46 3.52
N ASN A 139 3.96 -15.55 4.83
CA ASN A 139 5.02 -14.84 5.55
C ASN A 139 5.03 -13.32 5.27
N LEU A 140 3.85 -12.69 5.37
CA LEU A 140 3.69 -11.27 5.11
C LEU A 140 4.47 -10.44 6.14
N LYS A 141 5.25 -9.48 5.63
CA LYS A 141 5.99 -8.49 6.41
C LYS A 141 5.79 -7.12 5.80
N THR A 142 5.97 -6.08 6.60
CA THR A 142 6.05 -4.70 6.12
C THR A 142 7.46 -4.35 5.68
N GLU A 143 7.57 -3.61 4.58
CA GLU A 143 8.80 -3.05 4.07
C GLU A 143 8.86 -1.54 4.37
N LYS A 144 10.07 -0.97 4.45
CA LYS A 144 10.31 0.43 4.82
C LYS A 144 9.55 1.48 4.00
N TYR A 145 9.14 1.16 2.77
CA TYR A 145 8.38 2.07 1.91
C TYR A 145 6.88 1.72 1.86
N GLY A 146 6.37 1.00 2.86
CA GLY A 146 4.94 0.65 2.95
C GLY A 146 4.50 -0.44 1.99
N ARG A 147 5.44 -1.17 1.38
CA ARG A 147 5.15 -2.35 0.56
C ARG A 147 5.00 -3.58 1.43
N ILE A 148 4.26 -4.57 0.96
CA ILE A 148 4.17 -5.87 1.60
C ILE A 148 5.29 -6.73 1.04
N LEU A 149 6.12 -7.31 1.90
CA LEU A 149 7.07 -8.36 1.53
C LEU A 149 6.41 -9.70 1.80
N ALA A 150 6.34 -10.59 0.80
CA ALA A 150 5.70 -11.90 0.96
C ALA A 150 6.34 -12.99 0.11
N ASP A 151 6.14 -14.24 0.55
CA ASP A 151 6.38 -15.41 -0.28
C ASP A 151 5.12 -15.68 -1.10
N VAL A 152 5.24 -15.61 -2.43
CA VAL A 152 4.10 -15.70 -3.33
C VAL A 152 4.06 -17.08 -3.97
N TYR A 153 2.89 -17.71 -3.93
CA TYR A 153 2.65 -19.04 -4.47
C TYR A 153 1.56 -19.02 -5.52
N LEU A 154 1.83 -19.67 -6.65
CA LEU A 154 0.81 -20.07 -7.61
C LEU A 154 0.47 -21.54 -7.36
N LYS A 155 -0.63 -21.79 -6.64
CA LYS A 155 -1.02 -23.13 -6.18
C LYS A 155 0.07 -23.76 -5.29
N LYS A 156 0.85 -24.72 -5.83
CA LYS A 156 1.94 -25.41 -5.12
C LYS A 156 3.34 -24.90 -5.53
N VAL A 157 3.43 -23.99 -6.50
CA VAL A 157 4.69 -23.47 -7.02
C VAL A 157 5.04 -22.18 -6.31
N SER A 158 6.22 -22.10 -5.71
CA SER A 158 6.77 -20.85 -5.17
C SER A 158 7.30 -20.00 -6.32
N LEU A 159 6.79 -18.78 -6.46
CA LEU A 159 7.25 -17.86 -7.49
C LEU A 159 8.65 -17.34 -7.18
N ASN A 160 8.95 -17.09 -5.91
CA ASN A 160 10.27 -16.66 -5.47
C ASN A 160 11.35 -17.66 -5.92
N LYS A 161 11.09 -18.96 -5.71
CA LYS A 161 11.97 -20.02 -6.18
C LYS A 161 12.00 -20.12 -7.71
N TRP A 162 10.83 -20.05 -8.36
CA TRP A 162 10.75 -20.11 -9.82
C TRP A 162 11.56 -18.99 -10.50
N MET A 163 11.55 -17.77 -9.96
CA MET A 163 12.36 -16.66 -10.48
C MET A 163 13.87 -16.92 -10.35
N LEU A 164 14.31 -17.57 -9.27
CA LEU A 164 15.71 -17.96 -9.07
C LEU A 164 16.10 -19.11 -10.00
N ASP A 165 15.27 -20.16 -10.08
CA ASP A 165 15.54 -21.35 -10.89
C ASP A 165 15.64 -21.03 -12.39
N ASN A 166 14.99 -19.96 -12.85
CA ASN A 166 15.04 -19.49 -14.24
C ASN A 166 16.01 -18.30 -14.46
N ASN A 167 16.86 -17.99 -13.47
CA ASN A 167 17.84 -16.89 -13.53
C ASN A 167 17.25 -15.50 -13.82
N TYR A 168 15.98 -15.28 -13.50
CA TYR A 168 15.35 -13.95 -13.62
C TYR A 168 15.61 -13.04 -12.42
N ALA A 169 16.02 -13.63 -11.31
CA ALA A 169 16.31 -12.93 -10.07
C ALA A 169 17.57 -13.49 -9.41
N VAL A 170 18.18 -12.68 -8.55
CA VAL A 170 19.27 -13.11 -7.68
C VAL A 170 18.77 -13.21 -6.24
N LYS A 171 19.34 -14.15 -5.48
CA LYS A 171 19.03 -14.27 -4.06
C LYS A 171 19.50 -13.03 -3.31
N TYR A 172 18.61 -12.46 -2.49
CA TYR A 172 18.87 -11.28 -1.68
C TYR A 172 18.35 -11.48 -0.26
N GLU A 173 19.26 -11.57 0.72
CA GLU A 173 18.93 -11.78 2.14
C GLU A 173 18.97 -10.47 2.96
N GLY A 174 19.08 -9.32 2.29
CA GLY A 174 19.29 -8.02 2.92
C GLY A 174 20.73 -7.52 2.81
N GLY A 175 20.94 -6.24 3.11
CA GLY A 175 22.26 -5.60 3.02
C GLY A 175 22.61 -5.14 1.60
N THR A 176 23.88 -5.32 1.20
CA THR A 176 24.40 -4.82 -0.08
C THR A 176 23.88 -5.65 -1.26
N LYS A 177 23.32 -4.97 -2.27
CA LYS A 177 22.84 -5.59 -3.51
C LYS A 177 24.02 -6.22 -4.26
N GLN A 178 23.92 -7.52 -4.53
CA GLN A 178 24.91 -8.30 -5.28
C GLN A 178 24.37 -8.57 -6.70
N SER A 179 24.46 -7.56 -7.55
CA SER A 179 24.06 -7.64 -8.97
C SER A 179 25.16 -8.27 -9.82
N PRO A 180 24.81 -9.10 -10.83
CA PRO A 180 25.77 -9.60 -11.81
C PRO A 180 26.36 -8.46 -12.65
N TYR A 181 27.48 -8.72 -13.32
CA TYR A 181 28.08 -7.74 -14.24
C TYR A 181 27.19 -7.46 -15.46
N SER A 182 26.61 -8.53 -16.04
CA SER A 182 25.58 -8.44 -17.08
C SER A 182 24.37 -9.29 -16.70
N TRP A 183 23.19 -8.68 -16.71
CA TRP A 183 21.94 -9.38 -16.44
C TRP A 183 21.50 -10.26 -17.61
N THR A 184 21.77 -9.86 -18.85
CA THR A 184 21.41 -10.68 -20.03
C THR A 184 22.24 -11.96 -20.09
N GLU A 185 23.53 -11.90 -19.73
CA GLU A 185 24.38 -13.09 -19.62
C GLU A 185 23.93 -13.98 -18.46
N TYR A 186 23.59 -13.39 -17.31
CA TYR A 186 23.07 -14.13 -16.16
C TYR A 186 21.80 -14.90 -16.51
N ILE A 187 20.84 -14.28 -17.19
CA ILE A 187 19.60 -14.97 -17.62
C ILE A 187 19.90 -16.16 -18.54
N LYS A 188 20.90 -16.04 -19.43
CA LYS A 188 21.25 -17.10 -20.40
C LYS A 188 22.04 -18.24 -19.78
N THR A 189 22.95 -17.94 -18.86
CA THR A 189 23.98 -18.87 -18.40
C THR A 189 23.82 -19.28 -16.94
N GLY A 190 23.14 -18.48 -16.13
CA GLY A 190 23.06 -18.63 -14.67
C GLY A 190 24.35 -18.27 -13.93
N HIS A 191 25.40 -17.83 -14.63
CA HIS A 191 26.66 -17.42 -14.01
C HIS A 191 26.59 -15.94 -13.60
N LYS A 192 26.86 -15.71 -12.31
CA LYS A 192 26.93 -14.38 -11.70
C LYS A 192 28.27 -13.70 -11.97
#